data_AF-A0A1I3LC30-F1
#
_entry.id   AF-A0A1I3LC30-F1
#
_cell.length_a   1.000
_cell.length_b   1.000
_cell.length_c   1.000
_cell.angle_alpha   90.00
_cell.angle_beta   90.00
_cell.angle_gamma   90.00
#
_symmetry.space_group_name_H-M   'P 1'
#
loop_
_entity.id
_entity.type
_entity.pdbx_description
1 polymer ?
#
loop_
_entity_poly.entity_id
_entity_poly.type
_entity_poly.pdbx_seq_one_letter_code
_entity_poly.pdbx_strand_id
1 'polypeptide(L)'
;MLKVPVERPVEPLTIALLRDVRDACAQLGTQFVLAGATARDILTWHLHDIKAPVATRDVDVAVCAVSWAFHDMLIDRLLQTRRFRRHQKQQQKFLFKRSPDDYEIELDVVPFGQIEGPRGEIHWPPGGDIVMTVLGFQEAVDTAEPVDIGEDLVVPVVTLPAFVLLKLFAWKDRRLQKNTDAGDILFVLRNYFQAGNIERTFEKAADLLGAMDSDPVLAAAGLLGRDVRKLAYPGRRQRYTRCSRRQRTPEGCGRTLRHAPPRCWVASSMIPTPCSRPSQRSFCRRAEEMRIARTWSLKGRWPALERAPSLESSRLTLQERQL
;
A
#
# COMPACT_ATOMS: atom_id res chain seq x y z
N MET A 1 -19.45 -1.19 -9.55
CA MET A 1 -18.81 0.05 -9.06
C MET A 1 -18.88 0.03 -7.55
N LEU A 2 -17.76 0.20 -6.85
CA LEU A 2 -17.73 0.21 -5.38
C LEU A 2 -18.21 1.57 -4.88
N LYS A 3 -18.87 1.60 -3.72
CA LYS A 3 -19.35 2.83 -3.08
C LYS A 3 -19.01 2.82 -1.60
N VAL A 4 -18.40 3.89 -1.13
CA VAL A 4 -18.09 4.09 0.28
C VAL A 4 -19.38 4.20 1.08
N PRO A 5 -19.53 3.44 2.18
CA PRO A 5 -20.70 3.51 3.05
C PRO A 5 -20.74 4.83 3.84
N VAL A 6 -21.94 5.31 4.15
CA VAL A 6 -22.15 6.59 4.86
C VAL A 6 -21.65 6.56 6.31
N GLU A 7 -21.53 5.36 6.89
CA GLU A 7 -21.04 5.13 8.25
C GLU A 7 -19.52 5.32 8.37
N ARG A 8 -18.79 5.20 7.24
CA ARG A 8 -17.34 5.41 7.17
C ARG A 8 -17.03 6.32 5.98
N PRO A 9 -17.45 7.59 6.03
CA PRO A 9 -17.27 8.51 4.90
C PRO A 9 -15.80 8.84 4.70
N VAL A 10 -15.41 9.12 3.46
CA VAL A 10 -14.13 9.80 3.18
C VAL A 10 -14.24 11.23 3.69
N GLU A 11 -13.15 11.77 4.20
CA GLU A 11 -13.15 13.11 4.76
C GLU A 11 -13.52 14.18 3.70
N PRO A 12 -14.40 15.15 4.01
CA PRO A 12 -14.81 16.19 3.07
C PRO A 12 -13.66 16.98 2.44
N LEU A 13 -12.57 17.22 3.18
CA LEU A 13 -11.40 17.92 2.65
C LEU A 13 -10.67 17.09 1.58
N THR A 14 -10.58 15.77 1.78
CA THR A 14 -10.03 14.83 0.81
C THR A 14 -10.91 14.73 -0.43
N ILE A 15 -12.24 14.68 -0.27
CA ILE A 15 -13.20 14.68 -1.40
C ILE A 15 -13.04 15.97 -2.22
N ALA A 16 -12.96 17.14 -1.57
CA ALA A 16 -12.77 18.42 -2.26
C ALA A 16 -11.45 18.49 -3.04
N LEU A 17 -10.36 17.98 -2.46
CA LEU A 17 -9.05 17.88 -3.11
C LEU A 17 -9.12 17.01 -4.37
N LEU A 18 -9.69 15.80 -4.24
CA LEU A 18 -9.78 14.86 -5.36
C LEU A 18 -10.72 15.33 -6.46
N ARG A 19 -11.75 16.10 -6.12
CA ARG A 19 -12.64 16.75 -7.11
C ARG A 19 -11.84 17.70 -8.01
N ASP A 20 -10.98 18.53 -7.42
CA ASP A 20 -10.16 19.46 -8.19
C ASP A 20 -9.15 18.75 -9.08
N VAL A 21 -8.52 17.69 -8.56
CA VAL A 21 -7.60 16.87 -9.34
C VAL A 21 -8.31 16.20 -10.51
N ARG A 22 -9.49 15.63 -10.27
CA ARG A 22 -10.33 15.05 -11.33
C ARG A 22 -10.69 16.07 -12.39
N ASP A 23 -11.15 17.25 -11.99
CA ASP A 23 -11.60 18.29 -12.91
C ASP A 23 -10.43 18.84 -13.73
N ALA A 24 -9.26 19.05 -13.11
CA ALA A 24 -8.04 19.46 -13.81
C ALA A 24 -7.55 18.38 -14.82
N CYS A 25 -7.59 17.10 -14.43
CA CYS A 25 -7.23 16.00 -15.32
C CYS A 25 -8.22 15.87 -16.50
N ALA A 26 -9.52 16.01 -16.24
CA ALA A 26 -10.56 15.94 -17.26
C ALA A 26 -10.44 17.07 -18.29
N GLN A 27 -10.13 18.30 -17.85
CA GLN A 27 -9.90 19.45 -18.74
C GLN A 27 -8.68 19.26 -19.66
N LEU A 28 -7.68 18.49 -19.21
CA LEU A 28 -6.47 18.20 -19.98
C LEU A 28 -6.54 16.86 -20.74
N GLY A 29 -7.63 16.12 -20.62
CA GLY A 29 -7.79 14.82 -21.26
C GLY A 29 -6.82 13.76 -20.76
N THR A 30 -6.42 13.81 -19.49
CA THR A 30 -5.52 12.81 -18.88
C THR A 30 -6.19 11.97 -17.80
N GLN A 31 -5.58 10.82 -17.53
CA GLN A 31 -5.98 9.89 -16.50
C GLN A 31 -5.09 10.06 -15.26
N PHE A 32 -5.70 9.87 -14.09
CA PHE A 32 -4.99 9.76 -12.82
C PHE A 32 -5.44 8.50 -12.10
N VAL A 33 -4.73 8.11 -11.05
CA VAL A 33 -5.16 7.11 -10.07
C VAL A 33 -4.80 7.59 -8.67
N LEU A 34 -5.77 7.45 -7.76
CA LEU A 34 -5.56 7.62 -6.34
C LEU A 34 -4.75 6.43 -5.81
N ALA A 35 -3.60 6.71 -5.22
CA ALA A 35 -2.66 5.73 -4.70
C ALA A 35 -2.37 5.99 -3.21
N GLY A 36 -1.30 5.36 -2.72
CA GLY A 36 -0.80 5.60 -1.39
C GLY A 36 -1.76 5.23 -0.26
N ALA A 37 -1.59 5.86 0.89
CA ALA A 37 -2.29 5.46 2.10
C ALA A 37 -3.79 5.78 2.07
N THR A 38 -4.20 6.89 1.43
CA THR A 38 -5.62 7.20 1.19
C THR A 38 -6.31 6.11 0.38
N ALA A 39 -5.69 5.64 -0.72
CA ALA A 39 -6.26 4.54 -1.50
C ALA A 39 -6.38 3.25 -0.68
N ARG A 40 -5.32 2.89 0.07
CA ARG A 40 -5.34 1.74 0.98
C ARG A 40 -6.51 1.86 1.96
N ASP A 41 -6.69 3.01 2.59
CA ASP A 41 -7.73 3.22 3.60
C ASP A 41 -9.14 3.19 3.00
N ILE A 42 -9.32 3.66 1.75
CA ILE A 42 -10.59 3.48 1.02
C ILE A 42 -10.90 1.99 0.86
N LEU A 43 -9.92 1.22 0.40
CA LEU A 43 -10.07 -0.21 0.15
C LEU A 43 -10.19 -1.05 1.42
N THR A 44 -9.66 -0.59 2.56
CA THR A 44 -9.68 -1.38 3.80
C THR A 44 -10.65 -0.82 4.83
N TRP A 45 -10.44 0.40 5.28
CA TRP A 45 -11.27 0.99 6.34
C TRP A 45 -12.66 1.35 5.81
N HIS A 46 -12.74 2.19 4.79
CA HIS A 46 -14.02 2.72 4.33
C HIS A 46 -14.92 1.60 3.79
N LEU A 47 -14.39 0.75 2.89
CA LEU A 47 -15.16 -0.33 2.25
C LEU A 47 -15.31 -1.60 3.09
N HIS A 48 -14.33 -1.94 3.95
CA HIS A 48 -14.28 -3.25 4.62
C HIS A 48 -14.10 -3.20 6.15
N ASP A 49 -14.16 -2.01 6.77
CA ASP A 49 -14.05 -1.83 8.23
C ASP A 49 -12.71 -2.29 8.83
N ILE A 50 -11.65 -2.31 8.02
CA ILE A 50 -10.31 -2.75 8.42
C ILE A 50 -9.41 -1.52 8.59
N LYS A 51 -9.24 -1.10 9.84
CA LYS A 51 -8.47 0.10 10.18
C LYS A 51 -6.97 -0.16 10.18
N ALA A 52 -6.22 0.67 9.46
CA ALA A 52 -4.76 0.66 9.52
C ALA A 52 -4.25 1.21 10.87
N PRO A 53 -3.11 0.71 11.38
CA PRO A 53 -2.58 1.13 12.68
C PRO A 53 -2.03 2.57 12.70
N VAL A 54 -1.75 3.15 11.53
CA VAL A 54 -1.20 4.51 11.40
C VAL A 54 -2.08 5.29 10.43
N ALA A 55 -2.67 6.39 10.91
CA ALA A 55 -3.37 7.36 10.07
C ALA A 55 -2.35 8.25 9.34
N THR A 56 -2.60 8.53 8.06
CA THR A 56 -1.81 9.48 7.26
C THR A 56 -2.67 10.69 6.89
N ARG A 57 -2.07 11.87 6.82
CA ARG A 57 -2.73 13.10 6.34
C ARG A 57 -2.40 13.42 4.88
N ASP A 58 -1.50 12.66 4.27
CA ASP A 58 -1.04 12.84 2.90
C ASP A 58 -1.99 12.09 1.94
N VAL A 59 -2.37 12.74 0.84
CA VAL A 59 -3.12 12.17 -0.28
C VAL A 59 -2.15 11.97 -1.44
N ASP A 60 -1.92 10.73 -1.84
CA ASP A 60 -1.02 10.41 -2.96
C ASP A 60 -1.81 10.18 -4.25
N VAL A 61 -1.56 10.97 -5.29
CA VAL A 61 -2.13 10.77 -6.63
C VAL A 61 -1.03 10.57 -7.66
N ALA A 62 -1.19 9.55 -8.50
CA ALA A 62 -0.35 9.38 -9.68
C ALA A 62 -1.08 9.84 -10.92
N VAL A 63 -0.40 10.59 -11.79
CA VAL A 63 -1.01 11.15 -13.00
C VAL A 63 -0.23 10.70 -14.23
N CYS A 64 -0.95 10.21 -15.23
CA CYS A 64 -0.36 9.89 -16.51
C CYS A 64 0.08 11.19 -17.19
N ALA A 65 1.36 11.31 -17.49
CA ALA A 65 1.96 12.50 -18.09
C ALA A 65 2.69 12.10 -19.37
N VAL A 66 2.32 12.76 -20.47
CA VAL A 66 2.96 12.56 -21.76
C VAL A 66 4.26 13.36 -21.93
N SER A 67 4.44 14.44 -21.16
CA SER A 67 5.64 15.28 -21.15
C SER A 67 5.73 16.15 -19.89
N TRP A 68 6.89 16.77 -19.64
CA TRP A 68 7.04 17.75 -18.55
C TRP A 68 6.18 18.99 -18.75
N ALA A 69 6.06 19.48 -19.99
CA ALA A 69 5.16 20.58 -20.30
C ALA A 69 3.69 20.25 -19.98
N PHE A 70 3.27 19.00 -20.26
CA PHE A 70 1.94 18.54 -19.90
C PHE A 70 1.75 18.49 -18.37
N HIS A 71 2.75 17.98 -17.65
CA HIS A 71 2.74 17.99 -16.18
C HIS A 71 2.64 19.42 -15.63
N ASP A 72 3.42 20.37 -16.17
CA ASP A 72 3.38 21.77 -15.74
C ASP A 72 2.01 22.41 -16.00
N MET A 73 1.36 22.11 -17.15
CA MET A 73 -0.01 22.56 -17.42
C MET A 73 -1.01 22.05 -16.37
N LEU A 74 -0.89 20.79 -15.95
CA LEU A 74 -1.72 20.23 -14.88
C LEU A 74 -1.51 20.98 -13.56
N ILE A 75 -0.24 21.21 -13.20
CA ILE A 75 0.08 21.93 -11.97
C ILE A 75 -0.45 23.36 -12.02
N ASP A 76 -0.28 24.07 -13.14
CA ASP A 76 -0.79 25.43 -13.30
C ASP A 76 -2.31 25.49 -13.15
N ARG A 77 -3.04 24.50 -13.67
CA ARG A 77 -4.50 24.37 -13.48
C ARG A 77 -4.87 24.19 -12.01
N LEU A 78 -4.15 23.34 -11.28
CA LEU A 78 -4.37 23.18 -9.84
C LEU A 78 -4.10 24.49 -9.09
N LEU A 79 -2.98 25.17 -9.38
CA LEU A 79 -2.64 26.45 -8.74
C LEU A 79 -3.64 27.58 -9.06
N GLN A 80 -4.23 27.59 -10.26
CA GLN A 80 -5.26 28.56 -10.67
C GLN A 80 -6.52 28.52 -9.78
N THR A 81 -6.82 27.39 -9.14
CA THR A 81 -7.93 27.28 -8.18
C THR A 81 -7.72 28.14 -6.92
N ARG A 82 -6.48 28.60 -6.68
CA ARG A 82 -6.01 29.25 -5.44
C ARG A 82 -6.18 28.42 -4.16
N ARG A 83 -6.56 27.15 -4.29
CA ARG A 83 -6.65 26.17 -3.20
C ARG A 83 -5.38 25.35 -3.04
N PHE A 84 -4.53 25.31 -4.08
CA PHE A 84 -3.25 24.62 -4.07
C PHE A 84 -2.08 25.59 -3.99
N ARG A 85 -1.02 25.17 -3.30
CA ARG A 85 0.29 25.82 -3.27
C ARG A 85 1.40 24.78 -3.41
N ARG A 86 2.52 25.14 -4.05
CA ARG A 86 3.68 24.24 -4.13
C ARG A 86 4.31 24.04 -2.76
N HIS A 87 4.74 22.82 -2.45
CA HIS A 87 5.57 22.57 -1.29
C HIS A 87 7.00 23.11 -1.54
N GLN A 88 7.60 23.75 -0.53
CA GLN A 88 8.88 24.46 -0.70
C GLN A 88 10.09 23.56 -1.00
N LYS A 89 10.05 22.29 -0.58
CA LYS A 89 11.20 21.38 -0.61
C LYS A 89 11.01 20.13 -1.48
N GLN A 90 9.80 19.82 -1.88
CA GLN A 90 9.47 18.53 -2.51
C GLN A 90 8.65 18.83 -3.76
N GLN A 91 9.24 18.57 -4.93
CA GLN A 91 8.69 19.02 -6.21
C GLN A 91 7.35 18.35 -6.55
N GLN A 92 7.17 17.12 -6.09
CA GLN A 92 5.95 16.35 -6.26
C GLN A 92 4.84 16.75 -5.30
N LYS A 93 5.16 17.48 -4.21
CA LYS A 93 4.19 17.79 -3.15
C LYS A 93 3.54 19.17 -3.32
N PHE A 94 2.25 19.20 -3.04
CA PHE A 94 1.39 20.36 -3.03
C PHE A 94 0.63 20.43 -1.72
N LEU A 95 0.30 21.64 -1.33
CA LEU A 95 -0.45 21.95 -0.12
C LEU A 95 -1.85 22.38 -0.54
N PHE A 96 -2.88 21.77 0.03
CA PHE A 96 -4.27 22.04 -0.28
C PHE A 96 -5.03 22.57 0.93
N LYS A 97 -5.85 23.59 0.69
CA LYS A 97 -6.87 24.08 1.61
C LYS A 97 -8.14 24.40 0.83
N ARG A 98 -9.30 23.98 1.33
CA ARG A 98 -10.60 24.32 0.73
C ARG A 98 -11.02 25.76 1.07
N SER A 99 -10.81 26.19 2.31
CA SER A 99 -11.05 27.55 2.80
C SER A 99 -9.88 28.05 3.67
N PRO A 100 -9.77 29.36 3.95
CA PRO A 100 -8.71 29.90 4.81
C PRO A 100 -8.66 29.27 6.21
N ASP A 101 -9.84 28.91 6.74
CA ASP A 101 -10.02 28.35 8.08
C ASP A 101 -9.76 26.85 8.16
N ASP A 102 -9.74 26.16 7.01
CA ASP A 102 -9.40 24.74 6.97
C ASP A 102 -7.93 24.51 7.29
N TYR A 103 -7.67 23.35 7.88
CA TYR A 103 -6.31 22.85 8.01
C TYR A 103 -5.78 22.42 6.63
N GLU A 104 -4.45 22.39 6.51
CA GLU A 104 -3.79 22.05 5.26
C GLU A 104 -3.56 20.54 5.16
N ILE A 105 -3.83 19.96 3.98
CA ILE A 105 -3.44 18.59 3.64
C ILE A 105 -2.47 18.59 2.47
N GLU A 106 -1.66 17.53 2.40
CA GLU A 106 -0.65 17.37 1.36
C GLU A 106 -1.19 16.52 0.21
N LEU A 107 -0.94 16.95 -1.02
CA LEU A 107 -1.12 16.17 -2.25
C LEU A 107 0.25 15.83 -2.82
N ASP A 108 0.56 14.55 -3.03
CA ASP A 108 1.71 14.11 -3.84
C ASP A 108 1.22 13.84 -5.28
N VAL A 109 1.78 14.52 -6.27
CA VAL A 109 1.50 14.33 -7.71
C VAL A 109 2.71 13.71 -8.36
N VAL A 110 2.60 12.44 -8.74
CA VAL A 110 3.68 11.70 -9.41
C VAL A 110 3.37 11.55 -10.90
N PRO A 111 4.11 12.20 -11.81
CA PRO A 111 3.97 11.97 -13.24
C PRO A 111 4.60 10.62 -13.63
N PHE A 112 3.96 9.88 -14.53
CA PHE A 112 4.50 8.66 -15.11
C PHE A 112 4.02 8.48 -16.56
N GLY A 113 4.57 7.51 -17.31
CA GLY A 113 4.15 7.24 -18.69
C GLY A 113 5.22 7.63 -19.71
N GLN A 114 4.85 8.37 -20.76
CA GLN A 114 5.80 8.71 -21.85
C GLN A 114 6.92 9.65 -21.40
N ILE A 115 6.75 10.32 -20.26
CA ILE A 115 7.76 11.15 -19.61
C ILE A 115 8.94 10.36 -19.00
N GLU A 116 8.82 9.03 -18.89
CA GLU A 116 9.86 8.16 -18.36
C GLU A 116 11.13 8.22 -19.22
N GLY A 117 12.29 8.35 -18.57
CA GLY A 117 13.58 8.38 -19.27
C GLY A 117 14.73 8.16 -18.31
N PRO A 118 15.27 6.93 -18.16
CA PRO A 118 14.90 5.67 -18.82
C PRO A 118 13.59 5.05 -18.31
N ARG A 119 13.06 4.04 -19.00
CA ARG A 119 11.79 3.37 -18.64
C ARG A 119 11.76 2.94 -17.16
N GLY A 120 10.70 3.35 -16.47
CA GLY A 120 10.46 3.11 -15.04
C GLY A 120 11.03 4.17 -14.12
N GLU A 121 11.67 5.21 -14.65
CA GLU A 121 12.32 6.28 -13.90
C GLU A 121 11.94 7.64 -14.52
N ILE A 122 11.69 8.63 -13.66
CA ILE A 122 11.57 10.03 -14.06
C ILE A 122 12.70 10.83 -13.45
N HIS A 123 13.15 11.84 -14.19
CA HIS A 123 14.22 12.75 -13.79
C HIS A 123 13.62 14.13 -13.64
N TRP A 124 13.42 14.56 -12.40
CA TRP A 124 12.72 15.80 -12.11
C TRP A 124 13.49 17.03 -12.66
N PRO A 125 12.81 17.96 -13.36
CA PRO A 125 13.43 19.17 -13.87
C PRO A 125 13.88 20.13 -12.74
N PRO A 126 14.72 21.12 -13.04
CA PRO A 126 15.37 21.39 -14.33
C PRO A 126 16.64 20.57 -14.57
N GLY A 127 17.29 20.06 -13.52
CA GLY A 127 18.59 19.39 -13.61
C GLY A 127 18.52 17.88 -13.88
N GLY A 128 17.42 17.22 -13.55
CA GLY A 128 17.31 15.77 -13.63
C GLY A 128 18.10 15.00 -12.56
N ASP A 129 18.66 15.70 -11.57
CA ASP A 129 19.46 15.14 -10.48
C ASP A 129 18.62 14.31 -9.49
N ILE A 130 17.33 14.65 -9.38
CA ILE A 130 16.38 13.94 -8.53
C ILE A 130 15.69 12.89 -9.39
N VAL A 131 16.12 11.64 -9.20
CA VAL A 131 15.55 10.48 -9.89
C VAL A 131 14.50 9.80 -9.01
N MET A 132 13.34 9.50 -9.59
CA MET A 132 12.26 8.79 -8.92
C MET A 132 11.85 7.57 -9.74
N THR A 133 11.77 6.41 -9.09
CA THR A 133 11.21 5.19 -9.69
C THR A 133 9.70 5.33 -9.82
N VAL A 134 9.19 5.15 -11.04
CA VAL A 134 7.76 5.12 -11.36
C VAL A 134 7.30 3.75 -11.90
N LEU A 135 8.08 2.69 -11.61
CA LEU A 135 7.69 1.32 -11.93
C LEU A 135 6.39 0.94 -11.21
N GLY A 136 5.45 0.35 -11.96
CA GLY A 136 4.18 -0.12 -11.44
C GLY A 136 3.03 0.90 -11.54
N PHE A 137 3.29 2.17 -11.83
CA PHE A 137 2.20 3.17 -11.95
C PHE A 137 1.33 2.95 -13.19
N GLN A 138 1.92 2.50 -14.31
CA GLN A 138 1.11 2.13 -15.48
C GLN A 138 0.17 0.96 -15.13
N GLU A 139 0.70 -0.11 -14.53
CA GLU A 139 -0.12 -1.23 -14.05
C GLU A 139 -1.21 -0.77 -13.06
N ALA A 140 -0.91 0.22 -12.22
CA ALA A 140 -1.83 0.76 -11.24
C ALA A 140 -2.98 1.56 -11.86
N VAL A 141 -2.71 2.38 -12.88
CA VAL A 141 -3.77 3.07 -13.65
C VAL A 141 -4.60 2.11 -14.47
N ASP A 142 -3.95 1.17 -15.18
CA ASP A 142 -4.65 0.23 -16.08
C ASP A 142 -5.61 -0.72 -15.33
N THR A 143 -5.37 -0.93 -14.04
CA THR A 143 -6.18 -1.83 -13.20
C THR A 143 -6.93 -1.12 -12.09
N ALA A 144 -6.93 0.21 -12.08
CA ALA A 144 -7.65 0.99 -11.09
C ALA A 144 -9.15 0.68 -11.11
N GLU A 145 -9.76 0.63 -9.92
CA GLU A 145 -11.19 0.42 -9.78
C GLU A 145 -11.89 1.76 -9.53
N PRO A 146 -13.02 2.04 -10.22
CA PRO A 146 -13.82 3.22 -9.93
C PRO A 146 -14.56 3.04 -8.60
N VAL A 147 -14.34 3.98 -7.68
CA VAL A 147 -14.97 4.03 -6.36
C VAL A 147 -15.72 5.35 -6.20
N ASP A 148 -17.01 5.26 -5.89
CA ASP A 148 -17.80 6.41 -5.40
C ASP A 148 -17.41 6.68 -3.96
N ILE A 149 -16.74 7.82 -3.72
CA ILE A 149 -16.23 8.23 -2.40
C ILE A 149 -17.17 9.20 -1.68
N GLY A 150 -18.39 9.40 -2.20
CA GLY A 150 -19.37 10.35 -1.67
C GLY A 150 -19.43 11.66 -2.45
N GLU A 151 -20.48 12.44 -2.20
CA GLU A 151 -20.76 13.71 -2.89
C GLU A 151 -20.73 13.59 -4.43
N ASP A 152 -21.23 12.48 -4.95
CA ASP A 152 -21.26 12.15 -6.40
C ASP A 152 -19.87 12.22 -7.07
N LEU A 153 -18.80 11.97 -6.29
CA LEU A 153 -17.43 11.92 -6.78
C LEU A 153 -16.97 10.46 -6.93
N VAL A 154 -16.81 10.03 -8.18
CA VAL A 154 -16.16 8.76 -8.52
C VAL A 154 -14.69 9.02 -8.84
N VAL A 155 -13.80 8.28 -8.19
CA VAL A 155 -12.35 8.34 -8.43
C VAL A 155 -11.79 6.97 -8.79
N PRO A 156 -10.79 6.90 -9.68
CA PRO A 156 -10.02 5.68 -9.93
C PRO A 156 -9.08 5.42 -8.74
N VAL A 157 -9.27 4.31 -8.03
CA VAL A 157 -8.46 3.90 -6.88
C VAL A 157 -7.61 2.70 -7.25
N VAL A 158 -6.31 2.69 -6.89
CA VAL A 158 -5.46 1.51 -7.11
C VAL A 158 -6.09 0.27 -6.46
N THR A 159 -5.93 -0.92 -7.05
CA THR A 159 -6.31 -2.17 -6.37
C THR A 159 -5.31 -2.50 -5.25
N LEU A 160 -5.70 -3.33 -4.27
CA LEU A 160 -4.76 -3.79 -3.23
C LEU A 160 -3.51 -4.49 -3.81
N PRO A 161 -3.60 -5.35 -4.85
CA PRO A 161 -2.41 -5.88 -5.51
C PRO A 161 -1.54 -4.80 -6.18
N ALA A 162 -2.13 -3.79 -6.83
CA ALA A 162 -1.37 -2.68 -7.41
C ALA A 162 -0.71 -1.81 -6.32
N PHE A 163 -1.39 -1.53 -5.22
CA PHE A 163 -0.83 -0.86 -4.06
C PHE A 163 0.40 -1.61 -3.51
N VAL A 164 0.29 -2.93 -3.33
CA VAL A 164 1.42 -3.77 -2.87
C VAL A 164 2.56 -3.75 -3.89
N LEU A 165 2.26 -3.79 -5.19
CA LEU A 165 3.25 -3.67 -6.26
C LEU A 165 4.07 -2.38 -6.13
N LEU A 166 3.39 -1.23 -5.98
CA LEU A 166 4.03 0.08 -5.79
C LEU A 166 4.85 0.11 -4.51
N LYS A 167 4.32 -0.43 -3.40
CA LYS A 167 5.03 -0.50 -2.11
C LYS A 167 6.28 -1.38 -2.17
N LEU A 168 6.27 -2.46 -2.96
CA LEU A 168 7.46 -3.30 -3.17
C LEU A 168 8.59 -2.52 -3.87
N PHE A 169 8.28 -1.70 -4.87
CA PHE A 169 9.27 -0.85 -5.53
C PHE A 169 9.77 0.26 -4.61
N ALA A 170 8.85 0.98 -3.97
CA ALA A 170 9.18 1.97 -2.95
C ALA A 170 10.10 1.40 -1.86
N TRP A 171 9.73 0.25 -1.27
CA TRP A 171 10.53 -0.41 -0.24
C TRP A 171 11.90 -0.83 -0.77
N LYS A 172 11.98 -1.38 -1.99
CA LYS A 172 13.26 -1.72 -2.61
C LYS A 172 14.20 -0.51 -2.67
N ASP A 173 13.68 0.67 -2.99
CA ASP A 173 14.49 1.86 -3.18
C ASP A 173 14.84 2.55 -1.86
N ARG A 174 13.91 2.58 -0.88
CA ARG A 174 14.07 3.38 0.35
C ARG A 174 14.11 2.61 1.67
N ARG A 175 14.21 1.27 1.67
CA ARG A 175 14.22 0.45 2.91
C ARG A 175 15.35 0.77 3.88
N LEU A 176 16.45 1.36 3.42
CA LEU A 176 17.56 1.74 4.31
C LEU A 176 17.30 3.06 5.04
N GLN A 177 16.37 3.87 4.53
CA GLN A 177 15.99 5.18 5.06
C GLN A 177 14.67 5.13 5.85
N LYS A 178 13.70 4.34 5.38
CA LYS A 178 12.34 4.26 5.95
C LYS A 178 11.80 2.83 5.85
N ASN A 179 11.09 2.37 6.88
CA ASN A 179 10.52 1.01 6.92
C ASN A 179 8.98 0.97 6.88
N THR A 180 8.32 2.11 6.64
CA THR A 180 6.84 2.16 6.61
C THR A 180 6.24 1.36 5.47
N ASP A 181 6.94 1.24 4.33
CA ASP A 181 6.44 0.47 3.18
C ASP A 181 6.32 -1.03 3.50
N ALA A 182 7.23 -1.59 4.30
CA ALA A 182 7.12 -2.96 4.76
C ALA A 182 5.93 -3.14 5.71
N GLY A 183 5.63 -2.13 6.55
CA GLY A 183 4.45 -2.10 7.40
C GLY A 183 3.16 -2.11 6.58
N ASP A 184 3.09 -1.30 5.51
CA ASP A 184 1.96 -1.28 4.58
C ASP A 184 1.75 -2.62 3.87
N ILE A 185 2.84 -3.22 3.37
CA ILE A 185 2.79 -4.54 2.71
C ILE A 185 2.28 -5.60 3.69
N LEU A 186 2.81 -5.63 4.92
CA LEU A 186 2.39 -6.57 5.95
C LEU A 186 0.92 -6.38 6.35
N PHE A 187 0.47 -5.12 6.45
CA PHE A 187 -0.92 -4.81 6.74
C PHE A 187 -1.85 -5.39 5.67
N VAL A 188 -1.55 -5.19 4.38
CA VAL A 188 -2.37 -5.75 3.31
C VAL A 188 -2.31 -7.28 3.30
N LEU A 189 -1.13 -7.89 3.48
CA LEU A 189 -0.99 -9.35 3.56
C LEU A 189 -1.89 -9.98 4.63
N ARG A 190 -1.96 -9.36 5.82
CA ARG A 190 -2.77 -9.87 6.95
C ARG A 190 -4.27 -9.73 6.73
N ASN A 191 -4.68 -8.73 5.96
CA ASN A 191 -6.08 -8.35 5.84
C ASN A 191 -6.69 -8.65 4.46
N TYR A 192 -5.89 -9.11 3.50
CA TYR A 192 -6.36 -9.34 2.12
C TYR A 192 -7.59 -10.25 2.05
N PHE A 193 -7.64 -11.29 2.90
CA PHE A 193 -8.79 -12.19 3.03
C PHE A 193 -10.10 -11.43 3.32
N GLN A 194 -10.09 -10.61 4.37
CA GLN A 194 -11.27 -9.87 4.83
C GLN A 194 -11.56 -8.63 3.97
N ALA A 195 -10.56 -8.11 3.27
CA ALA A 195 -10.69 -6.98 2.35
C ALA A 195 -11.27 -7.41 0.98
N GLY A 196 -12.47 -8.00 1.00
CA GLY A 196 -13.23 -8.35 -0.20
C GLY A 196 -12.76 -9.60 -0.95
N ASN A 197 -11.90 -10.45 -0.38
CA ASN A 197 -11.37 -11.64 -1.06
C ASN A 197 -11.76 -12.97 -0.41
N ILE A 198 -12.80 -13.01 0.43
CA ILE A 198 -13.26 -14.25 1.08
C ILE A 198 -13.61 -15.30 0.03
N GLU A 199 -14.56 -14.99 -0.86
CA GLU A 199 -15.01 -15.89 -1.93
C GLU A 199 -13.86 -16.28 -2.86
N ARG A 200 -13.08 -15.29 -3.32
CA ARG A 200 -11.92 -15.52 -4.20
C ARG A 200 -10.88 -16.45 -3.57
N THR A 201 -10.72 -16.42 -2.25
CA THR A 201 -9.77 -17.30 -1.56
C THR A 201 -10.23 -18.75 -1.62
N PHE A 202 -11.51 -19.02 -1.40
CA PHE A 202 -12.03 -20.38 -1.51
C PHE A 202 -12.10 -20.88 -2.96
N GLU A 203 -12.44 -20.01 -3.91
CA GLU A 203 -12.59 -20.39 -5.32
C GLU A 203 -11.26 -20.49 -6.08
N LYS A 204 -10.34 -19.54 -5.85
CA LYS A 204 -9.14 -19.34 -6.70
C LYS A 204 -7.83 -19.72 -6.02
N ALA A 205 -7.89 -20.13 -4.75
CA ALA A 205 -6.72 -20.48 -3.95
C ALA A 205 -6.89 -21.79 -3.15
N ALA A 206 -7.72 -22.73 -3.64
CA ALA A 206 -7.91 -24.05 -3.02
C ALA A 206 -6.59 -24.82 -2.82
N ASP A 207 -5.66 -24.70 -3.77
CA ASP A 207 -4.34 -25.33 -3.69
C ASP A 207 -3.47 -24.67 -2.59
N LEU A 208 -3.60 -23.37 -2.39
CA LEU A 208 -2.93 -22.65 -1.29
C LEU A 208 -3.57 -22.98 0.07
N LEU A 209 -4.89 -23.12 0.15
CA LEU A 209 -5.58 -23.59 1.34
C LEU A 209 -5.05 -24.97 1.78
N GLY A 210 -4.94 -25.92 0.84
CA GLY A 210 -4.35 -27.23 1.12
C GLY A 210 -2.89 -27.16 1.60
N ALA A 211 -2.09 -26.25 1.03
CA ALA A 211 -0.69 -26.06 1.41
C ALA A 211 -0.49 -25.34 2.76
N MET A 212 -1.47 -24.55 3.21
CA MET A 212 -1.39 -23.70 4.41
C MET A 212 -2.23 -24.24 5.57
N ASP A 213 -2.38 -25.56 5.69
CA ASP A 213 -3.18 -26.22 6.73
C ASP A 213 -4.63 -25.67 6.81
N SER A 214 -5.22 -25.32 5.67
CA SER A 214 -6.56 -24.69 5.54
C SER A 214 -6.69 -23.33 6.22
N ASP A 215 -5.59 -22.63 6.49
CA ASP A 215 -5.61 -21.25 6.97
C ASP A 215 -6.02 -20.29 5.82
N PRO A 216 -7.21 -19.67 5.88
CA PRO A 216 -7.69 -18.82 4.80
C PRO A 216 -6.93 -17.49 4.71
N VAL A 217 -6.37 -16.98 5.81
CA VAL A 217 -5.61 -15.73 5.82
C VAL A 217 -4.28 -15.96 5.10
N LEU A 218 -3.58 -17.06 5.39
CA LEU A 218 -2.34 -17.41 4.71
C LEU A 218 -2.57 -17.75 3.22
N ALA A 219 -3.66 -18.46 2.91
CA ALA A 219 -4.03 -18.73 1.53
C ALA A 219 -4.33 -17.44 0.74
N ALA A 220 -5.07 -16.50 1.33
CA ALA A 220 -5.34 -15.19 0.72
C ALA A 220 -4.06 -14.38 0.53
N ALA A 221 -3.11 -14.40 1.48
CA ALA A 221 -1.81 -13.76 1.31
C ALA A 221 -1.02 -14.35 0.12
N GLY A 222 -1.10 -15.67 -0.07
CA GLY A 222 -0.56 -16.33 -1.27
C GLY A 222 -1.27 -15.92 -2.56
N LEU A 223 -2.60 -15.77 -2.52
CA LEU A 223 -3.41 -15.29 -3.65
C LEU A 223 -3.02 -13.86 -4.04
N LEU A 224 -2.84 -12.96 -3.07
CA LEU A 224 -2.32 -11.61 -3.29
C LEU A 224 -0.97 -11.66 -4.02
N GLY A 225 -0.05 -12.54 -3.61
CA GLY A 225 1.22 -12.74 -4.30
C GLY A 225 1.05 -13.16 -5.77
N ARG A 226 0.05 -14.00 -6.08
CA ARG A 226 -0.29 -14.37 -7.46
C ARG A 226 -0.83 -13.18 -8.25
N ASP A 227 -1.69 -12.38 -7.64
CA ASP A 227 -2.31 -11.22 -8.29
C ASP A 227 -1.29 -10.12 -8.57
N VAL A 228 -0.42 -9.79 -7.61
CA VAL A 228 0.73 -8.88 -7.81
C VAL A 228 1.61 -9.34 -8.96
N ARG A 229 1.91 -10.64 -9.05
CA ARG A 229 2.72 -11.21 -10.14
C ARG A 229 2.03 -11.14 -11.50
N LYS A 230 0.70 -11.28 -11.54
CA LYS A 230 -0.08 -11.16 -12.79
C LYS A 230 -0.06 -9.73 -13.31
N LEU A 231 -0.16 -8.74 -12.42
CA LEU A 231 -0.09 -7.32 -12.77
C LEU A 231 1.24 -6.93 -13.41
N ALA A 232 2.36 -7.42 -12.87
CA ALA A 232 3.69 -7.11 -13.36
C ALA A 232 3.86 -7.44 -14.86
N TYR A 233 4.05 -6.42 -15.71
CA TYR A 233 4.23 -6.59 -17.16
C TYR A 233 5.38 -7.58 -17.48
N PRO A 234 5.25 -8.45 -18.51
CA PRO A 234 6.23 -9.49 -18.81
C PRO A 234 7.68 -9.01 -18.95
N GLY A 235 7.92 -7.84 -19.56
CA GLY A 235 9.25 -7.23 -19.68
C GLY A 235 9.79 -6.63 -18.37
N ARG A 236 8.90 -6.31 -17.43
CA ARG A 236 9.28 -5.81 -16.09
C ARG A 236 9.56 -6.97 -15.12
N ARG A 237 9.01 -8.19 -15.35
CA ARG A 237 9.17 -9.42 -14.53
C ARG A 237 10.62 -9.73 -14.14
N GLN A 238 11.59 -9.45 -15.01
CA GLN A 238 13.01 -9.70 -14.72
C GLN A 238 13.56 -8.86 -13.56
N ARG A 239 13.09 -7.61 -13.38
CA ARG A 239 13.45 -6.75 -12.23
C ARG A 239 12.85 -7.26 -10.91
N TYR A 240 11.71 -7.96 -10.96
CA TYR A 240 11.10 -8.63 -9.79
C TYR A 240 11.88 -9.90 -9.41
N THR A 241 12.36 -10.68 -10.39
CA THR A 241 13.07 -11.95 -10.13
C THR A 241 14.54 -11.79 -9.74
N ARG A 242 15.22 -10.70 -10.13
CA ARG A 242 16.64 -10.49 -9.79
C ARG A 242 16.85 -10.22 -8.29
N CYS A 243 15.81 -9.78 -7.59
CA CYS A 243 15.78 -9.68 -6.13
C CYS A 243 15.89 -11.06 -5.44
N SER A 244 15.43 -12.13 -6.11
CA SER A 244 15.53 -13.51 -5.62
C SER A 244 16.88 -14.17 -5.94
N ARG A 245 17.49 -13.90 -7.10
CA ARG A 245 18.72 -14.60 -7.52
C ARG A 245 20.01 -14.12 -6.85
N ARG A 246 20.13 -12.84 -6.49
CA ARG A 246 21.34 -12.30 -5.80
C ARG A 246 21.51 -12.80 -4.36
N GLN A 247 20.50 -13.50 -3.82
CA GLN A 247 20.51 -14.08 -2.48
C GLN A 247 20.72 -15.62 -2.51
N ARG A 248 21.05 -16.20 -3.68
CA ARG A 248 21.18 -17.66 -3.87
C ARG A 248 22.59 -18.17 -4.20
N THR A 249 23.64 -17.36 -4.15
CA THR A 249 25.01 -17.85 -4.39
C THR A 249 25.64 -18.34 -3.08
N PRO A 250 26.01 -19.63 -2.95
CA PRO A 250 26.66 -20.18 -1.76
C PRO A 250 28.18 -19.90 -1.70
N GLU A 251 28.76 -19.25 -2.70
CA GLU A 251 30.20 -19.09 -2.82
C GLU A 251 30.65 -17.79 -2.13
N GLY A 252 31.07 -17.93 -0.88
CA GLY A 252 31.61 -16.85 -0.07
C GLY A 252 31.66 -17.11 1.44
N CYS A 253 31.13 -18.23 1.92
CA CYS A 253 31.21 -18.58 3.35
C CYS A 253 32.38 -19.52 3.61
N GLY A 254 33.59 -18.97 3.56
CA GLY A 254 34.83 -19.75 3.67
C GLY A 254 35.93 -18.99 4.38
N ARG A 255 35.64 -18.38 5.53
CA ARG A 255 36.52 -18.17 6.71
C ARG A 255 36.01 -17.01 7.55
N THR A 256 36.20 -17.15 8.86
CA THR A 256 36.04 -16.15 9.93
C THR A 256 34.63 -15.58 10.15
N LEU A 257 33.89 -16.21 11.07
CA LEU A 257 33.52 -15.64 12.38
C LEU A 257 32.59 -16.63 13.10
N ARG A 258 33.11 -17.28 14.14
CA ARG A 258 32.31 -18.01 15.14
C ARG A 258 31.51 -16.96 15.94
N HIS A 259 30.24 -17.25 16.22
CA HIS A 259 29.26 -16.43 16.95
C HIS A 259 28.43 -15.43 16.11
N ALA A 260 27.46 -15.95 15.32
CA ALA A 260 26.22 -15.23 15.00
C ALA A 260 25.11 -16.22 14.54
N PRO A 261 23.85 -16.10 15.01
CA PRO A 261 22.78 -17.02 14.64
C PRO A 261 22.28 -16.79 13.20
N PRO A 262 21.74 -17.84 12.53
CA PRO A 262 21.43 -17.83 11.11
C PRO A 262 20.31 -16.84 10.76
N ARG A 263 20.61 -15.93 9.83
CA ARG A 263 19.73 -14.86 9.35
C ARG A 263 18.75 -15.38 8.28
N CYS A 264 17.48 -15.15 8.56
CA CYS A 264 16.35 -14.84 7.69
C CYS A 264 16.30 -15.48 6.29
N TRP A 265 15.48 -16.52 6.17
CA TRP A 265 14.84 -16.95 4.93
C TRP A 265 13.55 -16.15 4.73
N VAL A 266 13.44 -15.34 3.67
CA VAL A 266 12.14 -14.92 3.11
C VAL A 266 12.30 -14.78 1.59
N ALA A 267 11.30 -15.28 0.86
CA ALA A 267 11.08 -15.13 -0.58
C ALA A 267 11.97 -15.97 -1.51
N SER A 268 11.87 -17.30 -1.40
CA SER A 268 12.23 -18.19 -2.52
C SER A 268 11.56 -19.56 -2.49
N SER A 269 10.26 -19.63 -2.21
CA SER A 269 9.42 -20.80 -2.55
C SER A 269 7.94 -20.51 -2.24
N MET A 270 7.22 -19.86 -3.16
CA MET A 270 5.75 -19.81 -3.15
C MET A 270 5.12 -20.98 -3.93
N ILE A 271 5.81 -22.12 -3.96
CA ILE A 271 5.25 -23.45 -4.24
C ILE A 271 6.05 -24.43 -3.37
N PRO A 272 5.49 -25.04 -2.32
CA PRO A 272 6.08 -26.21 -1.72
C PRO A 272 5.77 -27.41 -2.64
N THR A 273 6.79 -28.00 -3.25
CA THR A 273 6.69 -29.42 -3.64
C THR A 273 6.44 -30.24 -2.36
N PRO A 274 5.54 -31.24 -2.39
CA PRO A 274 5.14 -31.95 -1.18
C PRO A 274 6.34 -32.72 -0.63
N CYS A 275 6.83 -32.30 0.54
CA CYS A 275 7.90 -32.98 1.25
C CYS A 275 7.28 -33.94 2.28
N SER A 276 7.51 -35.23 2.08
CA SER A 276 6.81 -36.34 2.69
C SER A 276 7.42 -36.80 4.03
N ARG A 277 7.49 -35.95 5.07
CA ARG A 277 7.79 -36.42 6.45
C ARG A 277 7.06 -35.63 7.55
N PRO A 278 6.48 -36.29 8.58
CA PRO A 278 5.52 -35.64 9.50
C PRO A 278 6.11 -34.84 10.67
N SER A 279 7.44 -34.74 10.84
CA SER A 279 8.04 -34.29 12.12
C SER A 279 8.51 -32.81 12.19
N GLN A 280 8.18 -31.95 11.23
CA GLN A 280 8.62 -30.53 11.24
C GLN A 280 7.49 -29.48 11.29
N ARG A 281 6.24 -29.89 11.56
CA ARG A 281 5.09 -28.96 11.60
C ARG A 281 5.03 -28.06 12.85
N SER A 282 5.71 -28.42 13.94
CA SER A 282 5.63 -27.70 15.22
C SER A 282 6.72 -26.64 15.45
N PHE A 283 7.81 -26.64 14.67
CA PHE A 283 8.94 -25.71 14.88
C PHE A 283 8.80 -24.39 14.11
N CYS A 284 8.12 -24.38 12.96
CA CYS A 284 7.93 -23.15 12.17
C CYS A 284 6.86 -22.21 12.75
N ARG A 285 5.82 -22.73 13.43
CA ARG A 285 4.72 -21.89 13.95
C ARG A 285 5.11 -20.92 15.08
N ARG A 286 6.16 -21.19 15.88
CA ARG A 286 6.60 -20.26 16.96
C ARG A 286 7.72 -19.29 16.56
N ALA A 287 8.44 -19.55 15.47
CA ALA A 287 9.63 -18.79 15.11
C ALA A 287 9.34 -17.53 14.26
N GLU A 288 8.20 -17.48 13.57
CA GLU A 288 7.89 -16.45 12.59
C GLU A 288 7.07 -15.28 13.18
N GLU A 289 6.16 -15.57 14.13
CA GLU A 289 5.43 -14.52 14.88
C GLU A 289 6.34 -13.69 15.81
N MET A 290 7.41 -14.28 16.36
CA MET A 290 8.29 -13.59 17.32
C MET A 290 9.42 -12.77 16.69
N ARG A 291 9.80 -13.00 15.41
CA ARG A 291 10.98 -12.34 14.82
C ARG A 291 10.70 -10.99 14.17
N ILE A 292 9.53 -10.78 13.59
CA ILE A 292 9.13 -9.44 13.10
C ILE A 292 8.75 -8.55 14.30
N ALA A 293 8.14 -9.11 15.35
CA ALA A 293 7.78 -8.36 16.56
C ALA A 293 8.99 -7.92 17.40
N ARG A 294 10.02 -8.78 17.57
CA ARG A 294 11.18 -8.46 18.44
C ARG A 294 12.15 -7.43 17.86
N THR A 295 12.23 -7.25 16.54
CA THR A 295 13.04 -6.17 15.95
C THR A 295 12.51 -4.76 16.25
N TRP A 296 11.24 -4.64 16.69
CA TRP A 296 10.59 -3.35 16.95
C TRP A 296 10.47 -2.98 18.44
N SER A 297 10.87 -3.87 19.35
CA SER A 297 10.82 -3.61 20.80
C SER A 297 12.07 -2.89 21.37
N LEU A 298 13.10 -2.63 20.56
CA LEU A 298 14.39 -2.13 21.07
C LEU A 298 14.63 -0.62 20.90
N LYS A 299 13.70 0.15 20.33
CA LYS A 299 13.80 1.62 20.27
C LYS A 299 12.42 2.29 20.35
N GLY A 300 11.93 2.53 21.56
CA GLY A 300 10.80 3.43 21.80
C GLY A 300 9.87 2.91 22.88
N ARG A 301 9.89 3.55 24.06
CA ARG A 301 8.95 3.31 25.15
C ARG A 301 7.58 3.82 24.75
N TRP A 302 6.53 3.04 25.02
CA TRP A 302 5.17 3.57 25.24
C TRP A 302 4.51 2.75 26.38
N PRO A 303 3.69 3.38 27.26
CA PRO A 303 3.15 2.71 28.44
C PRO A 303 2.15 1.61 28.06
N ALA A 304 2.13 0.55 28.86
CA ALA A 304 1.19 -0.54 28.76
C ALA A 304 -0.25 -0.01 28.86
N LEU A 305 -1.04 -0.20 27.81
CA LEU A 305 -2.49 -0.16 27.90
C LEU A 305 -2.95 -1.48 28.52
N GLU A 306 -3.54 -1.36 29.69
CA GLU A 306 -4.14 -2.42 30.47
C GLU A 306 -5.17 -3.21 29.65
N ARG A 307 -5.25 -4.50 29.97
CA ARG A 307 -6.20 -5.45 29.39
C ARG A 307 -7.63 -4.94 29.56
N ALA A 308 -8.36 -4.82 28.46
CA ALA A 308 -9.82 -4.73 28.52
C ALA A 308 -10.39 -6.00 29.19
N PRO A 309 -11.31 -5.90 30.16
CA PRO A 309 -11.91 -7.07 30.78
C PRO A 309 -12.86 -7.78 29.81
N SER A 310 -12.94 -9.09 29.99
CA SER A 310 -13.81 -10.02 29.27
C SER A 310 -15.29 -9.65 29.35
N LEU A 311 -15.99 -9.84 28.23
CA LEU A 311 -17.45 -9.83 28.10
C LEU A 311 -18.07 -10.97 28.92
N GLU A 312 -18.24 -10.78 30.22
CA GLU A 312 -19.06 -11.64 31.08
C GLU A 312 -19.42 -10.88 32.37
N SER A 313 -20.26 -9.85 32.26
CA SER A 313 -21.05 -9.28 33.37
C SER A 313 -21.87 -8.07 32.90
N SER A 314 -22.96 -8.34 32.18
CA SER A 314 -24.04 -7.35 31.99
C SER A 314 -25.37 -8.07 31.80
N ARG A 315 -25.77 -8.80 32.85
CA ARG A 315 -27.19 -8.99 33.20
C ARG A 315 -27.36 -8.27 34.54
N LEU A 316 -28.46 -7.51 34.67
CA LEU A 316 -28.87 -6.69 35.84
C LEU A 316 -28.15 -5.31 35.83
N THR A 317 -28.79 -4.15 35.81
CA THR A 317 -30.15 -3.71 36.19
C THR A 317 -30.56 -2.48 35.35
N LEU A 318 -31.81 -2.49 34.86
CA LEU A 318 -32.57 -1.32 34.44
C LEU A 318 -33.27 -0.75 35.68
N GLN A 319 -32.72 0.30 36.30
CA GLN A 319 -33.47 1.27 37.11
C GLN A 319 -32.50 2.34 37.65
N GLU A 320 -32.99 3.58 37.72
CA GLU A 320 -32.36 4.76 38.33
C GLU A 320 -31.35 5.54 37.47
N ARG A 321 -31.91 6.47 36.66
CA ARG A 321 -31.47 7.87 36.56
C ARG A 321 -32.51 8.69 35.80
N GLN A 322 -33.66 8.91 36.45
CA GLN A 322 -34.37 10.17 36.38
C GLN A 322 -34.01 10.91 37.66
N LEU A 323 -33.28 12.02 37.54
CA LEU A 323 -33.29 13.23 38.35
C LEU A 323 -32.17 14.17 37.88
#